data_AF-A0AAW2KSA9-F1
#
_entry.id   AF-A0AAW2KSA9-F1
#
_cell.length_a   1.000
_cell.length_b   1.000
_cell.length_c   1.000
_cell.angle_alpha   90.00
_cell.angle_beta   90.00
_cell.angle_gamma   90.00
#
_symmetry.space_group_name_H-M   'P 1'
#
loop_
_entity.id
_entity.type
_entity.pdbx_description
1 polymer ?
#
loop_
_entity_poly.entity_id
_entity_poly.type
_entity_poly.pdbx_seq_one_letter_code
_entity_poly.pdbx_strand_id
1 'polypeptide(L)'
;MARGTSPQAAAPPHAEDETAGEANVRSAAFSNISGGHRKKAAGVKSWLVLHSTGQAQVVEAEKHAIMRRTGLPARDLRILDPLLSYPSTVLGRERAIVTNLEHIKAIITAQEVFLLNSRDPLVIPFIDELERRILRHHQATKSLVKSLSF
;
A
#
# COMPACT_ATOMS: atom_id res chain seq x y z
N MET A 1 47.51 -36.63 -53.45
CA MET A 1 47.50 -35.34 -54.17
C MET A 1 46.19 -34.61 -53.90
N ALA A 2 46.28 -33.40 -53.32
CA ALA A 2 45.41 -32.20 -53.50
C ALA A 2 43.90 -32.25 -53.13
N ARG A 3 43.43 -31.41 -52.16
CA ARG A 3 42.69 -30.11 -52.26
C ARG A 3 41.29 -30.23 -52.91
N GLY A 4 40.16 -29.66 -52.47
CA GLY A 4 39.81 -28.58 -51.52
C GLY A 4 38.55 -27.83 -52.05
N THR A 5 37.73 -27.26 -51.15
CA THR A 5 36.78 -26.10 -51.27
C THR A 5 35.39 -26.18 -51.98
N SER A 6 34.39 -25.58 -51.30
CA SER A 6 32.92 -25.38 -51.53
C SER A 6 32.52 -24.44 -52.70
N PRO A 7 31.21 -24.25 -53.11
CA PRO A 7 30.20 -23.35 -52.45
C PRO A 7 28.67 -23.73 -52.67
N GLN A 8 27.69 -23.38 -51.82
CA GLN A 8 26.76 -22.20 -51.68
C GLN A 8 25.47 -22.09 -52.58
N ALA A 9 24.30 -22.05 -51.88
CA ALA A 9 22.99 -21.37 -52.05
C ALA A 9 21.99 -21.63 -53.22
N ALA A 10 20.72 -21.90 -52.84
CA ALA A 10 19.49 -21.29 -53.39
C ALA A 10 18.29 -21.52 -52.44
N ALA A 11 17.43 -20.49 -52.24
CA ALA A 11 16.25 -20.47 -51.38
C ALA A 11 14.94 -20.69 -52.17
N PRO A 12 13.79 -20.99 -51.51
CA PRO A 12 12.45 -20.73 -52.05
C PRO A 12 11.61 -19.74 -51.19
N PRO A 13 10.45 -19.27 -51.72
CA PRO A 13 9.91 -17.92 -51.50
C PRO A 13 8.77 -17.81 -50.45
N HIS A 14 8.41 -16.56 -50.16
CA HIS A 14 7.36 -16.09 -49.24
C HIS A 14 5.96 -15.93 -49.89
N ALA A 15 4.95 -15.82 -49.01
CA ALA A 15 3.52 -15.47 -49.14
C ALA A 15 2.59 -16.70 -49.22
N GLU A 16 1.48 -16.84 -48.47
CA GLU A 16 0.42 -15.89 -48.11
C GLU A 16 -0.25 -16.24 -46.74
N ASP A 17 -1.40 -15.62 -46.46
CA ASP A 17 -1.95 -15.08 -45.21
C ASP A 17 -3.06 -15.94 -44.53
N GLU A 18 -3.41 -15.53 -43.31
CA GLU A 18 -4.61 -15.79 -42.49
C GLU A 18 -4.89 -17.19 -41.89
N THR A 19 -4.94 -17.25 -40.55
CA THR A 19 -6.09 -17.81 -39.81
C THR A 19 -6.07 -17.38 -38.34
N ALA A 20 -7.26 -16.99 -37.88
CA ALA A 20 -7.55 -16.48 -36.54
C ALA A 20 -7.60 -17.57 -35.46
N GLY A 21 -7.32 -17.16 -34.22
CA GLY A 21 -7.88 -17.75 -33.00
C GLY A 21 -7.13 -18.92 -32.37
N GLU A 22 -6.43 -18.68 -31.26
CA GLU A 22 -6.84 -19.16 -29.93
C GLU A 22 -5.82 -18.76 -28.86
N ALA A 23 -6.32 -18.16 -27.79
CA ALA A 23 -5.57 -17.69 -26.65
C ALA A 23 -5.12 -18.86 -25.78
N ASN A 24 -3.82 -19.13 -25.74
CA ASN A 24 -3.24 -20.00 -24.71
C ASN A 24 -2.70 -19.15 -23.55
N VAL A 25 -3.39 -19.25 -22.42
CA VAL A 25 -3.07 -18.62 -21.14
C VAL A 25 -1.74 -19.15 -20.61
N ARG A 26 -0.67 -18.38 -20.80
CA ARG A 26 0.58 -18.58 -20.05
C ARG A 26 0.64 -17.62 -18.87
N SER A 27 0.30 -18.17 -17.72
CA SER A 27 0.62 -17.61 -16.42
C SER A 27 2.13 -17.51 -16.22
N ALA A 28 2.50 -16.52 -15.42
CA ALA A 28 3.81 -16.22 -14.86
C ALA A 28 4.85 -15.53 -15.77
N ALA A 29 4.94 -14.20 -15.63
CA ALA A 29 6.20 -13.49 -15.78
C ALA A 29 6.34 -12.45 -14.64
N PHE A 30 7.20 -12.80 -13.69
CA PHE A 30 7.82 -11.88 -12.75
C PHE A 30 8.42 -10.68 -13.51
N SER A 31 8.28 -9.48 -12.96
CA SER A 31 9.08 -8.33 -13.38
C SER A 31 9.91 -7.85 -12.19
N ASN A 32 11.05 -8.51 -11.99
CA ASN A 32 12.25 -7.86 -11.49
C ASN A 32 13.16 -7.66 -12.70
N ILE A 33 13.25 -6.44 -13.22
CA ILE A 33 14.37 -6.01 -14.06
C ILE A 33 14.87 -4.67 -13.53
N SER A 34 16.11 -4.72 -13.05
CA SER A 34 16.98 -3.61 -12.70
C SER A 34 17.40 -2.81 -13.92
N GLY A 35 17.40 -1.48 -13.83
CA GLY A 35 18.11 -0.62 -14.78
C GLY A 35 17.46 0.74 -14.98
N GLY A 36 17.93 1.75 -14.24
CA GLY A 36 17.57 3.15 -14.48
C GLY A 36 17.36 3.92 -13.19
N HIS A 37 18.35 4.73 -12.83
CA HIS A 37 18.27 5.72 -11.76
C HIS A 37 17.18 6.76 -12.06
N ARG A 38 15.94 6.42 -11.71
CA ARG A 38 14.94 7.41 -11.28
C ARG A 38 14.30 6.80 -10.04
N LYS A 39 14.69 7.29 -8.86
CA LYS A 39 13.92 7.15 -7.61
C LYS A 39 12.57 7.84 -7.84
N LYS A 40 11.67 7.18 -8.58
CA LYS A 40 10.30 7.65 -8.77
C LYS A 40 9.59 7.48 -7.45
N ALA A 41 8.88 8.51 -7.02
CA ALA A 41 8.08 8.63 -5.80
C ALA A 41 6.91 7.61 -5.67
N ALA A 42 7.02 6.41 -6.28
CA ALA A 42 5.97 5.41 -6.40
C ALA A 42 5.69 4.62 -5.10
N GLY A 43 6.12 5.12 -3.94
CA GLY A 43 6.01 4.38 -2.68
C GLY A 43 5.73 5.21 -1.42
N VAL A 44 5.76 6.55 -1.52
CA VAL A 44 5.48 7.46 -0.41
C VAL A 44 3.99 7.81 -0.44
N LYS A 45 3.32 7.64 0.71
CA LYS A 45 1.92 8.04 0.89
C LYS A 45 1.83 9.07 2.01
N SER A 46 0.86 9.97 1.89
CA SER A 46 0.49 10.92 2.93
C SER A 46 -0.43 10.23 3.94
N TRP A 47 -0.01 10.23 5.21
CA TRP A 47 -0.77 9.66 6.31
C TRP A 47 -1.10 10.76 7.32
N LEU A 48 -2.36 10.89 7.68
CA LEU A 48 -2.70 11.57 8.92
C LEU A 48 -2.40 10.63 10.08
N VAL A 49 -1.58 11.08 11.02
CA VAL A 49 -1.25 10.35 12.25
C VAL A 49 -1.91 11.06 13.41
N LEU A 50 -2.84 10.37 14.07
CA LEU A 50 -3.50 10.82 15.28
C LEU A 50 -2.92 10.07 16.47
N HIS A 51 -2.27 10.78 17.40
CA HIS A 51 -1.73 10.21 18.62
C HIS A 51 -2.80 10.08 19.70
N SER A 52 -2.60 9.15 20.64
CA SER A 52 -3.47 8.92 21.81
C SER A 52 -3.60 10.15 22.74
N THR A 53 -2.76 11.16 22.57
CA THR A 53 -2.83 12.46 23.25
C THR A 53 -3.77 13.47 22.58
N GLY A 54 -4.34 13.13 21.42
CA GLY A 54 -5.17 14.03 20.61
C GLY A 54 -4.37 14.91 19.65
N GLN A 55 -3.05 14.70 19.51
CA GLN A 55 -2.25 15.44 18.52
C GLN A 55 -2.36 14.82 17.13
N ALA A 56 -2.60 15.65 16.12
CA ALA A 56 -2.73 15.27 14.73
C ALA A 56 -1.57 15.84 13.89
N GLN A 57 -0.98 15.02 13.03
CA GLN A 57 0.03 15.49 12.07
C GLN A 57 -0.02 14.70 10.77
N VAL A 58 0.26 15.36 9.65
CA VAL A 58 0.41 14.70 8.35
C VAL A 58 1.86 14.30 8.15
N VAL A 59 2.09 13.03 7.84
CA VAL A 59 3.41 12.44 7.64
C VAL A 59 3.47 11.76 6.28
N GLU A 60 4.49 12.10 5.49
CA GLU A 60 4.82 11.38 4.27
C GLU A 60 5.69 10.17 4.63
N ALA A 61 5.18 8.96 4.37
CA ALA A 61 5.87 7.73 4.75
C ALA A 61 5.83 6.68 3.63
N GLU A 62 6.97 6.04 3.42
CA GLU A 62 7.06 4.87 2.56
C GLU A 62 6.46 3.63 3.20
N LYS A 63 6.03 2.68 2.36
CA LYS A 63 5.49 1.38 2.79
C LYS A 63 6.34 0.71 3.89
N HIS A 64 7.66 0.63 3.69
CA HIS A 64 8.55 -0.02 4.66
C HIS A 64 8.64 0.73 5.99
N ALA A 65 8.50 2.06 5.99
CA ALA A 65 8.45 2.84 7.22
C ALA A 65 7.18 2.54 8.02
N ILE A 66 6.02 2.46 7.36
CA ILE A 66 4.76 2.05 7.98
C ILE A 66 4.83 0.62 8.52
N MET A 67 5.42 -0.31 7.76
CA MET A 67 5.63 -1.70 8.23
C MET A 67 6.44 -1.74 9.53
N ARG A 68 7.57 -1.03 9.59
CA ARG A 68 8.42 -1.00 10.80
C ARG A 68 7.70 -0.37 11.99
N ARG A 69 6.96 0.72 11.76
CA ARG A 69 6.27 1.46 12.83
C ARG A 69 5.07 0.69 13.41
N THR A 70 4.32 0.00 12.55
CA THR A 70 3.08 -0.70 12.93
C THR A 70 3.28 -2.19 13.23
N GLY A 71 4.39 -2.79 12.76
CA GLY A 71 4.62 -4.24 12.83
C GLY A 71 3.80 -5.05 11.83
N LEU A 72 3.10 -4.40 10.89
CA LEU A 72 2.28 -5.09 9.90
C LEU A 72 3.13 -5.69 8.76
N PRO A 73 2.84 -6.93 8.33
CA PRO A 73 3.44 -7.48 7.12
C PRO A 73 2.92 -6.75 5.87
N ALA A 74 3.72 -6.78 4.80
CA ALA A 74 3.43 -6.10 3.54
C ALA A 74 2.08 -6.49 2.90
N ARG A 75 1.58 -7.70 3.18
CA ARG A 75 0.29 -8.21 2.71
C ARG A 75 -0.88 -7.40 3.27
N ASP A 76 -0.80 -6.98 4.52
CA ASP A 76 -1.92 -6.32 5.20
C ASP A 76 -2.07 -4.89 4.71
N LEU A 77 -0.95 -4.22 4.46
CA LEU A 77 -0.95 -2.87 3.90
C LEU A 77 -1.54 -2.81 2.49
N ARG A 78 -1.52 -3.93 1.73
CA ARG A 78 -2.12 -3.99 0.38
C ARG A 78 -3.64 -3.80 0.41
N ILE A 79 -4.29 -4.10 1.53
CA ILE A 79 -5.75 -3.90 1.69
C ILE A 79 -6.11 -2.42 1.63
N LEU A 80 -5.16 -1.55 1.96
CA LEU A 80 -5.29 -0.10 1.89
C LEU A 80 -4.75 0.49 0.57
N ASP A 81 -4.40 -0.36 -0.41
CA ASP A 81 -3.91 0.11 -1.70
C ASP A 81 -5.06 0.68 -2.53
N PRO A 82 -5.07 1.99 -2.87
CA PRO A 82 -6.14 2.57 -3.67
C PRO A 82 -6.21 1.98 -5.08
N LEU A 83 -5.15 1.34 -5.58
CA LEU A 83 -5.13 0.70 -6.90
C LEU A 83 -5.77 -0.69 -6.90
N LEU A 84 -6.12 -1.22 -5.72
CA LEU A 84 -6.73 -2.54 -5.56
C LEU A 84 -8.11 -2.40 -4.94
N SER A 85 -9.12 -2.95 -5.60
CA SER A 85 -10.46 -3.04 -5.04
C SER A 85 -10.53 -4.19 -4.04
N TYR A 86 -10.55 -3.84 -2.75
CA TYR A 86 -10.82 -4.78 -1.67
C TYR A 86 -12.21 -4.49 -1.06
N PRO A 87 -12.95 -5.53 -0.64
CA PRO A 87 -14.21 -5.34 0.07
C PRO A 87 -13.97 -4.67 1.44
N SER A 88 -15.05 -4.18 2.05
CA SER A 88 -15.00 -3.66 3.42
C SER A 88 -14.47 -4.73 4.38
N THR A 89 -13.39 -4.42 5.10
CA THR A 89 -12.65 -5.39 5.91
C THR A 89 -12.15 -4.75 7.20
N VAL A 90 -12.26 -5.49 8.31
CA VAL A 90 -11.57 -5.22 9.57
C VAL A 90 -10.67 -6.41 9.86
N LEU A 91 -9.36 -6.18 9.96
CA LEU A 91 -8.39 -7.21 10.30
C LEU A 91 -7.78 -6.94 11.67
N GLY A 92 -7.95 -7.90 12.58
CA GLY A 92 -7.18 -7.94 13.82
C GLY A 92 -5.78 -8.52 13.58
N ARG A 93 -4.75 -7.84 14.11
CA ARG A 93 -3.39 -8.34 14.25
C ARG A 93 -2.91 -8.09 15.67
N GLU A 94 -1.83 -8.75 16.03
CA GLU A 94 -1.27 -8.71 17.38
C GLU A 94 -1.05 -7.28 17.91
N ARG A 95 -0.55 -6.38 17.05
CA ARG A 95 -0.17 -5.01 17.45
C ARG A 95 -0.96 -3.91 16.75
N ALA A 96 -1.92 -4.27 15.89
CA ALA A 96 -2.66 -3.32 15.09
C ALA A 96 -4.00 -3.87 14.61
N ILE A 97 -4.93 -2.97 14.32
CA ILE A 97 -6.17 -3.25 13.60
C ILE A 97 -6.09 -2.51 12.27
N VAL A 98 -6.35 -3.20 11.16
CA VAL A 98 -6.40 -2.60 9.82
C VAL A 98 -7.85 -2.50 9.38
N THR A 99 -8.29 -1.32 8.96
CA THR A 99 -9.65 -1.07 8.49
C THR A 99 -9.65 -0.52 7.07
N ASN A 100 -10.44 -1.15 6.20
CA ASN A 100 -10.81 -0.62 4.89
C ASN A 100 -12.34 -0.62 4.87
N LEU A 101 -12.97 0.53 5.10
CA LEU A 101 -14.42 0.68 5.19
C LEU A 101 -14.85 1.86 4.33
N GLU A 102 -15.44 1.60 3.16
CA GLU A 102 -15.83 2.64 2.19
C GLU A 102 -14.70 3.67 1.96
N HIS A 103 -14.83 4.88 2.52
CA HIS A 103 -13.86 5.97 2.41
C HIS A 103 -12.77 5.96 3.50
N ILE A 104 -12.99 5.23 4.60
CA ILE A 104 -12.11 5.19 5.76
C ILE A 104 -11.10 4.04 5.63
N LYS A 105 -9.84 4.41 5.42
CA LYS A 105 -8.70 3.50 5.36
C LYS A 105 -7.74 3.83 6.49
N ALA A 106 -7.64 2.93 7.47
CA ALA A 106 -6.85 3.21 8.66
C ALA A 106 -6.04 2.00 9.16
N ILE A 107 -4.99 2.32 9.91
CA ILE A 107 -4.25 1.41 10.76
C ILE A 107 -4.34 1.96 12.18
N ILE A 108 -4.90 1.19 13.10
CA ILE A 108 -5.06 1.56 14.50
C ILE A 108 -4.03 0.77 15.29
N THR A 109 -3.15 1.46 15.99
CA THR A 109 -2.20 0.86 16.96
C THR A 109 -2.58 1.29 18.37
N ALA A 110 -1.86 0.78 19.37
CA ALA A 110 -2.08 1.19 20.75
C ALA A 110 -1.84 2.69 21.01
N GLN A 111 -0.96 3.33 20.23
CA GLN A 111 -0.52 4.70 20.50
C GLN A 111 -0.97 5.73 19.47
N GLU A 112 -1.33 5.25 18.28
CA GLU A 112 -1.60 6.13 17.16
C GLU A 112 -2.45 5.45 16.09
N VAL A 113 -3.21 6.29 15.37
CA VAL A 113 -4.01 5.90 14.23
C VAL A 113 -3.42 6.55 12.98
N PHE A 114 -3.17 5.74 11.95
CA PHE A 114 -2.77 6.20 10.63
C PHE A 114 -3.98 6.19 9.71
N LEU A 115 -4.36 7.34 9.16
CA LEU A 115 -5.42 7.47 8.16
C LEU A 115 -4.84 7.87 6.80
N LEU A 116 -5.37 7.25 5.74
CA LEU A 116 -5.19 7.73 4.37
C LEU A 116 -6.29 8.72 3.99
N ASN A 117 -6.06 9.47 2.91
CA ASN A 117 -7.05 10.34 2.28
C ASN A 117 -7.63 11.41 3.23
N SER A 118 -6.83 11.96 4.13
CA SER A 118 -7.30 12.93 5.14
C SER A 118 -7.82 14.26 4.59
N ARG A 119 -7.66 14.51 3.29
CA ARG A 119 -8.18 15.69 2.58
C ARG A 119 -9.50 15.42 1.86
N ASP A 120 -9.99 14.18 1.88
CA ASP A 120 -11.26 13.81 1.25
C ASP A 120 -12.43 14.39 2.09
N PRO A 121 -13.34 15.18 1.50
CA PRO A 121 -14.51 15.73 2.20
C PRO A 121 -15.39 14.69 2.88
N LEU A 122 -15.40 13.44 2.40
CA LEU A 122 -16.16 12.35 3.02
C LEU A 122 -15.47 11.78 4.27
N VAL A 123 -14.17 12.02 4.43
CA VAL A 123 -13.34 11.53 5.53
C VAL A 123 -13.14 12.60 6.61
N ILE A 124 -13.12 13.89 6.24
CA ILE A 124 -12.90 15.01 7.17
C ILE A 124 -13.85 14.97 8.39
N PRO A 125 -15.18 14.79 8.25
CA PRO A 125 -16.08 14.74 9.40
C PRO A 125 -15.75 13.60 10.38
N PHE A 126 -15.29 12.47 9.85
CA PHE A 126 -14.83 11.35 10.67
C PHE A 126 -13.55 11.69 11.44
N ILE A 127 -12.59 12.36 10.78
CA ILE A 127 -11.34 12.80 11.40
C ILE A 127 -11.62 13.77 12.56
N ASP A 128 -12.44 14.78 12.33
CA ASP A 128 -12.76 15.81 13.34
C ASP A 128 -13.39 15.17 14.59
N GLU A 129 -14.34 14.26 14.39
CA GLU A 129 -14.99 13.55 15.49
C GLU A 129 -14.04 12.58 16.21
N LEU A 130 -13.16 11.91 15.46
CA LEU A 130 -12.15 11.01 16.02
C LEU A 130 -11.15 11.78 16.90
N GLU A 131 -10.58 12.88 16.39
CA GLU A 131 -9.66 13.74 17.14
C GLU A 131 -10.31 14.26 18.42
N ARG A 132 -11.54 14.78 18.32
CA ARG A 132 -12.30 15.28 19.47
C ARG A 132 -12.58 14.20 20.51
N ARG A 133 -12.86 12.96 20.10
CA ARG A 133 -13.06 11.82 21.02
C ARG A 133 -11.76 11.44 21.71
N ILE A 134 -10.66 11.36 20.97
CA ILE A 134 -9.34 11.02 21.53
C ILE A 134 -8.91 12.08 22.54
N LEU A 135 -9.03 13.37 22.20
CA LEU A 135 -8.66 14.47 23.09
C LEU A 135 -9.46 14.45 24.40
N ARG A 136 -10.78 14.28 24.32
CA ARG A 136 -11.64 14.16 25.51
C ARG A 136 -11.27 12.97 26.36
N HIS A 137 -11.02 11.81 25.75
CA HIS A 137 -10.60 10.61 26.46
C HIS A 137 -9.25 10.84 27.16
N HIS A 138 -8.27 11.40 26.45
CA HIS A 138 -6.96 11.71 27.02
C HIS A 138 -7.07 12.62 28.25
N GLN A 139 -7.88 13.68 28.17
CA GLN A 139 -8.13 14.59 29.30
C GLN A 139 -8.77 13.87 30.48
N ALA A 140 -9.80 13.04 30.24
CA ALA A 140 -10.47 12.28 31.28
C ALA A 140 -9.53 11.27 31.98
N THR A 141 -8.71 10.55 31.20
CA THR A 141 -7.70 9.64 31.76
C THR A 141 -6.65 10.41 32.56
N LYS A 142 -6.19 11.56 32.05
CA LYS A 142 -5.19 12.38 32.74
C LYS A 142 -5.72 12.93 34.08
N SER A 143 -6.97 13.37 34.14
CA SER A 143 -7.59 13.81 35.40
C SER A 143 -7.73 12.67 36.40
N LEU A 144 -8.08 11.45 35.95
CA LEU A 144 -8.22 10.29 36.81
C LEU A 144 -6.87 9.91 37.44
N VAL A 145 -5.81 9.83 36.63
CA VAL A 145 -4.46 9.51 37.12
C VAL A 145 -4.00 10.56 38.14
N LYS A 146 -4.26 11.86 37.89
CA LYS A 146 -3.93 12.92 38.84
C LYS A 146 -4.69 12.76 40.17
N SER A 147 -5.94 12.33 40.15
CA SER A 147 -6.74 12.14 41.36
C SER A 147 -6.30 10.96 42.23
N LEU A 148 -5.61 9.97 41.64
CA LEU A 148 -5.12 8.77 42.34
C LEU A 148 -3.68 8.93 42.86
N SER A 149 -2.98 9.99 42.47
CA SER A 149 -1.60 10.28 42.87
C SER A 149 -1.48 11.21 44.08
N PHE A 150 -2.53 11.29 44.92
CA PHE A 150 -2.54 12.06 46.18
C PHE A 150 -2.56 11.11 47.38
#